data_AF-A0A1V9Z786-F1
#
_entry.id   AF-A0A1V9Z786-F1
#
_cell.length_a   1.000
_cell.length_b   1.000
_cell.length_c   1.000
_cell.angle_alpha   90.00
_cell.angle_beta   90.00
_cell.angle_gamma   90.00
#
_symmetry.space_group_name_H-M   'P 1'
#
loop_
_entity.id
_entity.type
_entity.pdbx_description
1 polymer ?
#
loop_
_entity_poly.entity_id
_entity_poly.type
_entity_poly.pdbx_seq_one_letter_code
_entity_poly.pdbx_strand_id
1 'polypeptide(L)'
;MKDEVDERSKHLWNAIQVVERSLKVLEEQIQSSIVFREQRDAHVAKITKAFEDCAIMESYAALRATMTAMGHATKTLSTETYEMMIVRPEQQAIVELTQIQDWGVVPMKRLLDDRDKAIKMQAKLQRDVDEKLYIGGNKERDKRIRLVNDQKRRVDNVNALLDMHLKRFEYFRNVKMKKVMNEMARAQLYYHCKGVECFTTPCRLTPLIDPKEAAQTKEELSMTNSMEATPSREDQKAEWRGSRLQWSNQAEHKLHQELNTIALKKCYDKTKAFVDCSHEHGLLVVFKCRQQNADLNACLHEYTNPEAYEKFKASKTEALPLVVLTPKQQ
;
A
#
# COMPACT_ATOMS: atom_id res chain seq x y z
N MET A 1 37.53 -29.86 -8.15
CA MET A 1 36.47 -30.30 -7.22
C MET A 1 35.61 -29.10 -6.88
N LYS A 2 34.43 -28.94 -7.50
CA LYS A 2 33.39 -28.06 -6.94
C LYS A 2 32.96 -28.75 -5.66
N ASP A 3 33.20 -28.12 -4.51
CA ASP A 3 32.73 -28.62 -3.22
C ASP A 3 31.22 -28.93 -3.34
N GLU A 4 30.82 -30.16 -3.08
CA GLU A 4 29.40 -30.53 -3.00
C GLU A 4 28.79 -29.85 -1.76
N VAL A 5 28.35 -28.62 -1.96
CA VAL A 5 27.38 -27.96 -1.10
C VAL A 5 26.06 -28.69 -1.32
N ASP A 6 25.37 -29.08 -0.25
CA ASP A 6 24.11 -29.80 -0.34
C ASP A 6 23.03 -28.95 -1.05
N GLU A 7 22.01 -29.60 -1.60
CA GLU A 7 20.94 -28.92 -2.35
C GLU A 7 20.22 -27.87 -1.49
N ARG A 8 20.13 -28.11 -0.17
CA ARG A 8 19.56 -27.16 0.77
C ARG A 8 20.36 -25.86 0.83
N SER A 9 21.68 -25.90 0.97
CA SER A 9 22.49 -24.67 0.97
C SER A 9 22.37 -23.94 -0.35
N LYS A 10 22.40 -24.65 -1.49
CA LYS A 10 22.21 -24.01 -2.80
C LYS A 10 20.88 -23.25 -2.87
N HIS A 11 19.80 -23.90 -2.44
CA HIS A 11 18.48 -23.27 -2.41
C HIS A 11 18.44 -22.03 -1.53
N LEU A 12 18.96 -22.12 -0.30
CA LEU A 12 18.94 -21.01 0.66
C LEU A 12 19.81 -19.83 0.21
N TRP A 13 21.00 -20.10 -0.32
CA TRP A 13 21.85 -19.07 -0.93
C TRP A 13 21.13 -18.35 -2.07
N ASN A 14 20.53 -19.11 -2.98
CA ASN A 14 19.76 -18.53 -4.09
C ASN A 14 18.62 -17.65 -3.60
N ALA A 15 17.87 -18.11 -2.59
CA ALA A 15 16.77 -17.34 -2.00
C ALA A 15 17.26 -16.01 -1.41
N ILE A 16 18.31 -16.05 -0.58
CA ILE A 16 18.88 -14.83 0.03
C ILE A 16 19.45 -13.88 -1.02
N GLN A 17 20.13 -14.39 -2.06
CA GLN A 17 20.65 -13.57 -3.16
C GLN A 17 19.56 -12.93 -4.01
N VAL A 18 18.42 -13.60 -4.21
CA VAL A 18 17.26 -13.00 -4.88
C VAL A 18 16.71 -11.86 -4.03
N VAL A 19 16.60 -12.02 -2.72
CA VAL A 19 16.16 -10.95 -1.82
C VAL A 19 17.12 -9.76 -1.87
N GLU A 20 18.42 -9.99 -1.72
CA GLU A 20 19.45 -8.93 -1.78
C GLU A 20 19.39 -8.12 -3.08
N ARG A 21 19.30 -8.80 -4.23
CA ARG A 21 19.17 -8.12 -5.53
C ARG A 21 17.86 -7.36 -5.65
N SER A 22 16.76 -7.93 -5.16
CA SER A 22 15.45 -7.28 -5.21
C SER A 22 15.40 -6.00 -4.36
N LEU A 23 16.04 -6.01 -3.17
CA LEU A 23 16.15 -4.83 -2.33
C LEU A 23 16.90 -3.72 -3.03
N LYS A 24 18.05 -4.03 -3.65
CA LYS A 24 18.84 -3.06 -4.40
C LYS A 24 18.05 -2.43 -5.56
N VAL A 25 17.36 -3.26 -6.35
CA VAL A 25 16.52 -2.75 -7.46
C VAL A 25 15.41 -1.84 -6.92
N LEU A 26 14.74 -2.24 -5.84
CA LEU A 26 13.69 -1.42 -5.23
C LEU A 26 14.22 -0.09 -4.70
N GLU A 27 15.36 -0.10 -4.02
CA GLU A 27 16.03 1.10 -3.52
C GLU A 27 16.36 2.06 -4.67
N GLU A 28 16.98 1.56 -5.75
CA GLU A 28 17.29 2.33 -6.95
C GLU A 28 16.04 2.95 -7.59
N GLN A 29 14.93 2.20 -7.68
CA GLN A 29 13.68 2.70 -8.24
C GLN A 29 13.00 3.74 -7.33
N ILE A 30 13.05 3.56 -6.01
CA ILE A 30 12.52 4.55 -5.06
C ILE A 30 13.34 5.85 -5.14
N GLN A 31 14.66 5.75 -5.19
CA GLN A 31 15.54 6.91 -5.37
C GLN A 31 15.26 7.63 -6.69
N SER A 32 15.10 6.87 -7.78
CA SER A 32 14.72 7.44 -9.09
C SER A 32 13.37 8.15 -9.03
N SER A 33 12.39 7.58 -8.31
CA SER A 33 11.09 8.24 -8.09
C SER A 33 11.21 9.53 -7.29
N ILE A 34 12.13 9.64 -6.33
CA ILE A 34 12.38 10.86 -5.56
C ILE A 34 12.92 11.95 -6.50
N VAL A 35 13.99 11.63 -7.25
CA VAL A 35 14.61 12.55 -8.22
C VAL A 35 13.59 13.05 -9.26
N PHE A 36 12.75 12.14 -9.78
CA PHE A 36 11.68 12.52 -10.70
C PHE A 36 10.71 13.55 -10.10
N ARG A 37 10.38 13.42 -8.81
CA ARG A 37 9.48 14.36 -8.13
C ARG A 37 10.12 15.72 -7.88
N GLU A 38 11.41 15.76 -7.59
CA GLU A 38 12.16 17.02 -7.51
C GLU A 38 12.14 17.75 -8.87
N GLN A 39 12.37 17.01 -9.96
CA GLN A 39 12.29 17.56 -11.31
C GLN A 39 10.88 18.05 -11.66
N ARG A 40 9.85 17.30 -11.23
CA ARG A 40 8.45 17.72 -11.36
C ARG A 40 8.20 19.03 -10.62
N ASP A 41 8.70 19.19 -9.41
CA ASP A 41 8.51 20.43 -8.63
C ASP A 41 9.20 21.63 -9.30
N ALA A 42 10.37 21.43 -9.92
CA ALA A 42 10.99 22.45 -10.77
C ALA A 42 10.14 22.79 -12.01
N HIS A 43 9.42 21.81 -12.56
CA HIS A 43 8.48 22.04 -13.66
C HIS A 43 7.21 22.76 -13.22
N VAL A 44 6.71 22.48 -12.01
CA VAL A 44 5.57 23.20 -11.41
C VAL A 44 5.85 24.70 -11.34
N ALA A 45 7.05 25.11 -10.94
CA ALA A 45 7.41 26.53 -10.94
C ALA A 45 7.29 27.19 -12.33
N LYS A 46 7.63 26.46 -13.40
CA LYS A 46 7.47 26.93 -14.79
C LYS A 46 6.00 27.03 -15.19
N ILE A 47 5.17 26.06 -14.79
CA ILE A 47 3.72 26.08 -15.05
C ILE A 47 3.04 27.25 -14.33
N THR A 48 3.37 27.46 -13.05
CA THR A 48 2.85 28.60 -12.29
C THR A 48 3.23 29.92 -12.95
N LYS A 49 4.48 30.09 -13.38
CA LYS A 49 4.90 31.28 -14.13
C LYS A 49 4.13 31.44 -15.44
N ALA A 50 3.92 30.35 -16.19
CA ALA A 50 3.13 30.41 -17.43
C ALA A 50 1.69 30.88 -17.18
N PHE A 51 1.05 30.43 -16.09
CA PHE A 51 -0.27 30.93 -15.70
C PHE A 51 -0.24 32.42 -15.35
N GLU A 52 0.79 32.89 -14.63
CA GLU A 52 0.97 34.31 -14.30
C GLU A 52 1.16 35.16 -15.57
N ASP A 53 2.03 34.72 -16.50
CA ASP A 53 2.28 35.39 -17.78
C ASP A 53 1.00 35.46 -18.63
N CYS A 54 0.24 34.36 -18.73
CA CYS A 54 -1.06 34.33 -19.40
C CYS A 54 -2.08 35.28 -18.72
N ALA A 55 -2.13 35.32 -17.39
CA ALA A 55 -3.01 36.21 -16.66
C ALA A 55 -2.69 37.69 -16.92
N ILE A 56 -1.40 38.06 -17.04
CA ILE A 56 -0.97 39.42 -17.37
C ILE A 56 -1.45 39.82 -18.76
N MET A 57 -1.39 38.91 -19.73
CA MET A 57 -1.85 39.15 -21.11
C MET A 57 -3.37 39.17 -21.24
N GLU A 58 -4.10 38.59 -20.27
CA GLU A 58 -5.54 38.43 -20.35
C GLU A 58 -6.29 39.73 -20.06
N SER A 59 -7.06 40.21 -21.04
CA SER A 59 -7.87 41.43 -20.94
C SER A 59 -9.13 41.26 -20.07
N TYR A 60 -9.72 40.07 -20.03
CA TYR A 60 -10.96 39.80 -19.31
C TYR A 60 -10.71 39.45 -17.84
N ALA A 61 -11.25 40.27 -16.94
CA ALA A 61 -10.94 40.19 -15.51
C ALA A 61 -11.25 38.82 -14.87
N ALA A 62 -12.35 38.15 -15.25
CA ALA A 62 -12.71 36.87 -14.67
C ALA A 62 -11.80 35.72 -15.16
N LEU A 63 -11.38 35.76 -16.43
CA LEU A 63 -10.43 34.77 -16.97
C LEU A 63 -9.04 34.99 -16.39
N ARG A 64 -8.60 36.25 -16.25
CA ARG A 64 -7.39 36.61 -15.52
C ARG A 64 -7.39 36.06 -14.09
N ALA A 65 -8.46 36.28 -13.34
CA ALA A 65 -8.59 35.76 -11.97
C ALA A 65 -8.52 34.23 -11.92
N THR A 66 -9.14 33.56 -12.89
CA THR A 66 -9.08 32.09 -13.01
C THR A 66 -7.66 31.60 -13.27
N MET A 67 -6.95 32.21 -14.22
CA MET A 67 -5.55 31.86 -14.53
C MET A 67 -4.64 32.07 -13.32
N THR A 68 -4.79 33.18 -12.60
CA THR A 68 -4.06 33.41 -11.34
C THR A 68 -4.38 32.33 -10.29
N ALA A 69 -5.65 31.96 -10.15
CA ALA A 69 -6.07 30.91 -9.21
C ALA A 69 -5.51 29.52 -9.58
N MET A 70 -5.46 29.18 -10.88
CA MET A 70 -4.82 27.95 -11.38
C MET A 70 -3.31 27.94 -11.08
N GLY A 71 -2.62 29.06 -11.29
CA GLY A 71 -1.21 29.22 -10.95
C GLY A 71 -0.95 29.00 -9.46
N HIS A 72 -1.78 29.62 -8.60
CA HIS A 72 -1.73 29.45 -7.16
C HIS A 72 -2.00 27.99 -6.74
N ALA A 73 -3.06 27.36 -7.26
CA ALA A 73 -3.38 25.95 -6.99
C ALA A 73 -2.23 25.00 -7.35
N THR A 74 -1.57 25.24 -8.49
CA THR A 74 -0.40 24.47 -8.93
C THR A 74 0.75 24.60 -7.92
N LYS A 75 1.04 25.83 -7.48
CA LYS A 75 2.07 26.12 -6.47
C LYS A 75 1.74 25.46 -5.13
N THR A 76 0.51 25.62 -4.64
CA THR A 76 0.02 25.01 -3.40
C THR A 76 0.16 23.49 -3.42
N LEU A 77 -0.22 22.83 -4.52
CA LEU A 77 -0.06 21.39 -4.66
C LEU A 77 1.39 20.96 -4.52
N SER A 78 2.32 21.66 -5.17
CA SER A 78 3.76 21.36 -5.06
C SER A 78 4.26 21.54 -3.63
N THR A 79 3.99 22.69 -3.00
CA THR A 79 4.47 22.99 -1.65
C THR A 79 3.89 22.04 -0.60
N GLU A 80 2.59 21.75 -0.66
CA GLU A 80 1.93 20.92 0.36
C GLU A 80 2.19 19.42 0.20
N THR A 81 2.63 18.97 -0.99
CA THR A 81 2.94 17.56 -1.23
C THR A 81 4.42 17.24 -1.13
N TYR A 82 5.31 18.23 -1.09
CA TYR A 82 6.77 18.04 -1.00
C TYR A 82 7.18 17.04 0.09
N GLU A 83 6.77 17.31 1.34
CA GLU A 83 7.12 16.47 2.49
C GLU A 83 6.66 15.01 2.32
N MET A 84 5.42 14.83 1.87
CA MET A 84 4.81 13.51 1.70
C MET A 84 5.35 12.73 0.50
N MET A 85 5.78 13.44 -0.55
CA MET A 85 6.14 12.84 -1.84
C MET A 85 7.64 12.63 -2.02
N ILE A 86 8.47 13.45 -1.36
CA ILE A 86 9.93 13.43 -1.50
C ILE A 86 10.56 12.98 -0.19
N VAL A 87 10.35 13.76 0.88
CA VAL A 87 11.05 13.57 2.16
C VAL A 87 10.69 12.24 2.84
N ARG A 88 9.40 11.91 2.94
CA ARG A 88 8.97 10.69 3.64
C ARG A 88 9.36 9.39 2.94
N PRO A 89 9.20 9.22 1.62
CA PRO A 89 9.71 8.04 0.92
C PRO A 89 11.21 7.84 1.16
N GLU A 90 12.01 8.91 1.14
CA GLU A 90 13.44 8.83 1.45
C GLU A 90 13.69 8.39 2.89
N GLN A 91 13.08 9.06 3.86
CA GLN A 91 13.32 8.81 5.28
C GLN A 91 12.70 7.51 5.82
N GLN A 92 11.69 6.96 5.14
CA GLN A 92 10.94 5.80 5.64
C GLN A 92 11.12 4.59 4.73
N ALA A 93 10.91 4.70 3.42
CA ALA A 93 10.96 3.53 2.55
C ALA A 93 12.40 3.02 2.39
N ILE A 94 13.36 3.90 2.10
CA ILE A 94 14.78 3.54 1.96
C ILE A 94 15.32 2.99 3.28
N VAL A 95 15.06 3.67 4.40
CA VAL A 95 15.51 3.21 5.73
C VAL A 95 15.00 1.81 6.05
N GLU A 96 13.73 1.50 5.75
CA GLU A 96 13.19 0.17 5.98
C GLU A 96 13.84 -0.89 5.06
N LEU A 97 14.20 -0.55 3.82
CA LEU A 97 14.97 -1.44 2.93
C LEU A 97 16.40 -1.68 3.43
N THR A 98 17.10 -0.64 3.88
CA THR A 98 18.43 -0.72 4.47
C THR A 98 18.42 -1.64 5.70
N GLN A 99 17.39 -1.55 6.55
CA GLN A 99 17.27 -2.44 7.70
C GLN A 99 17.05 -3.91 7.31
N ILE A 100 16.32 -4.20 6.22
CA ILE A 100 16.21 -5.57 5.70
C ILE A 100 17.58 -6.09 5.26
N GLN A 101 18.37 -5.26 4.57
CA GLN A 101 19.71 -5.61 4.13
C GLN A 101 20.65 -5.87 5.32
N ASP A 102 20.79 -4.89 6.21
CA ASP A 102 21.80 -4.89 7.26
C ASP A 102 21.47 -5.86 8.41
N TRP A 103 20.19 -5.97 8.79
CA TRP A 103 19.78 -6.76 9.95
C TRP A 103 19.14 -8.10 9.55
N GLY A 104 18.80 -8.28 8.28
CA GLY A 104 18.26 -9.51 7.75
C GLY A 104 19.26 -10.24 6.85
N VAL A 105 19.51 -9.70 5.66
CA VAL A 105 20.31 -10.37 4.62
C VAL A 105 21.74 -10.65 5.08
N VAL A 106 22.44 -9.64 5.63
CA VAL A 106 23.84 -9.79 6.04
C VAL A 106 24.04 -10.87 7.13
N PRO A 107 23.26 -10.89 8.24
CA PRO A 107 23.33 -11.97 9.22
C PRO A 107 22.99 -13.34 8.65
N MET A 108 21.98 -13.44 7.77
CA MET A 108 21.61 -14.72 7.16
C MET A 108 22.72 -15.29 6.28
N LYS A 109 23.42 -14.45 5.50
CA LYS A 109 24.59 -14.89 4.70
C LYS A 109 25.70 -15.45 5.59
N ARG A 110 25.99 -14.80 6.73
CA ARG A 110 26.98 -15.29 7.69
C ARG A 110 26.60 -16.65 8.28
N LEU A 111 25.34 -16.85 8.65
CA LEU A 111 24.85 -18.15 9.14
C LEU A 111 24.94 -19.25 8.07
N LEU A 112 24.68 -18.91 6.80
CA LEU A 112 24.86 -19.84 5.68
C LEU A 112 26.33 -20.21 5.47
N ASP A 113 27.25 -19.24 5.54
CA ASP A 113 28.70 -19.50 5.48
C ASP A 113 29.14 -20.45 6.60
N ASP A 114 28.65 -20.25 7.82
CA ASP A 114 28.98 -21.11 8.96
C ASP A 114 28.41 -22.52 8.82
N ARG A 115 27.22 -22.66 8.24
CA ARG A 115 26.64 -23.95 7.85
C ARG A 115 27.51 -24.66 6.82
N ASP A 116 27.92 -23.97 5.76
CA ASP A 116 28.74 -24.54 4.70
C ASP A 116 30.10 -25.02 5.24
N LYS A 117 30.74 -24.25 6.13
CA LYS A 117 31.96 -24.67 6.83
C LYS A 117 31.73 -25.92 7.68
N ALA A 118 30.62 -25.98 8.43
CA ALA A 118 30.30 -27.12 9.28
C ALA A 118 30.09 -28.40 8.48
N ILE A 119 29.38 -28.31 7.34
CA ILE A 119 29.13 -29.45 6.43
C ILE A 119 30.42 -29.91 5.76
N LYS A 120 31.24 -28.98 5.23
CA LYS A 120 32.53 -29.32 4.62
C LYS A 120 33.46 -30.02 5.60
N MET A 121 33.49 -29.56 6.87
CA MET A 121 34.27 -30.20 7.92
C MET A 121 33.75 -31.61 8.24
N GLN A 122 32.42 -31.79 8.32
CA GLN A 122 31.83 -33.11 8.52
C GLN A 122 32.20 -34.08 7.39
N ALA A 123 32.07 -33.64 6.14
CA ALA A 123 32.41 -34.44 4.96
C ALA A 123 33.91 -34.79 4.91
N LYS A 124 34.79 -33.88 5.36
CA LYS A 124 36.21 -34.15 5.49
C LYS A 124 36.49 -35.22 6.56
N LEU A 125 35.94 -35.07 7.76
CA LEU A 125 36.13 -36.04 8.84
C LEU A 125 35.55 -37.41 8.50
N GLN A 126 34.44 -37.46 7.78
CA GLN A 126 33.85 -38.71 7.30
C GLN A 126 34.78 -39.42 6.32
N ARG A 127 35.34 -38.69 5.34
CA ARG A 127 36.35 -39.25 4.42
C ARG A 127 37.60 -39.73 5.15
N ASP A 128 38.10 -39.00 6.14
CA ASP A 128 39.26 -39.41 6.94
C ASP A 128 39.02 -40.70 7.74
N VAL A 129 37.76 -40.98 8.12
CA VAL A 129 37.35 -42.25 8.72
C VAL A 129 37.34 -43.34 7.66
N ASP A 130 36.71 -43.08 6.51
CA ASP A 130 36.52 -44.07 5.44
C ASP A 130 37.86 -44.47 4.78
N GLU A 131 38.75 -43.53 4.49
CA GLU A 131 40.05 -43.77 3.86
C GLU A 131 41.04 -44.51 4.78
N LYS A 132 41.01 -44.21 6.08
CA LYS A 132 41.94 -44.79 7.06
C LYS A 132 41.40 -46.04 7.75
N LEU A 133 40.31 -46.61 7.24
CA LEU A 133 39.82 -47.96 7.60
C LEU A 133 40.89 -49.04 7.43
N TYR A 134 41.92 -48.80 6.61
CA TYR A 134 42.96 -49.79 6.27
C TYR A 134 44.29 -49.67 7.05
N ILE A 135 44.54 -48.62 7.85
CA ILE A 135 45.90 -48.32 8.37
C ILE A 135 45.96 -48.15 9.90
N GLY A 136 44.83 -47.95 10.60
CA GLY A 136 44.81 -47.65 12.04
C GLY A 136 44.19 -48.76 12.91
N GLY A 137 44.73 -48.98 14.11
CA GLY A 137 44.13 -49.88 15.11
C GLY A 137 42.80 -49.38 15.67
N ASN A 138 41.98 -50.28 16.24
CA ASN A 138 40.60 -50.00 16.71
C ASN A 138 40.44 -48.71 17.55
N LYS A 139 41.40 -48.41 18.45
CA LYS A 139 41.34 -47.20 19.30
C LYS A 139 41.38 -45.88 18.52
N GLU A 140 42.12 -45.82 17.42
CA GLU A 140 42.26 -44.61 16.60
C GLU A 140 41.01 -44.39 15.74
N ARG A 141 40.42 -45.48 15.24
CA ARG A 141 39.12 -45.47 14.56
C ARG A 141 38.02 -44.93 15.47
N ASP A 142 37.92 -45.42 16.70
CA ASP A 142 36.91 -44.96 17.67
C ASP A 142 37.03 -43.47 17.99
N LYS A 143 38.27 -42.95 18.09
CA LYS A 143 38.51 -41.51 18.28
C LYS A 143 37.96 -40.69 17.12
N ARG A 144 38.17 -41.10 15.88
CA ARG A 144 37.70 -40.36 14.70
C ARG A 144 36.19 -40.45 14.51
N ILE A 145 35.59 -41.60 14.81
CA ILE A 145 34.12 -41.73 14.83
C ILE A 145 33.51 -40.76 15.85
N ARG A 146 34.13 -40.60 17.03
CA ARG A 146 33.69 -39.59 18.02
C ARG A 146 33.77 -38.17 17.46
N LEU A 147 34.84 -37.82 16.74
CA LEU A 147 34.96 -36.50 16.10
C LEU A 147 33.89 -36.26 15.03
N VAL A 148 33.59 -37.26 14.20
CA VAL A 148 32.49 -37.19 13.23
C VAL A 148 31.15 -36.96 13.93
N ASN A 149 30.88 -37.69 15.02
CA ASN A 149 29.64 -37.55 15.77
C ASN A 149 29.52 -36.17 16.45
N ASP A 150 30.63 -35.63 16.98
CA ASP A 150 30.64 -34.25 17.50
C ASP A 150 30.36 -33.24 16.39
N GLN A 151 30.99 -33.41 15.23
CA GLN A 151 30.77 -32.52 14.09
C GLN A 151 29.35 -32.61 13.52
N LYS A 152 28.74 -33.81 13.51
CA LYS A 152 27.31 -33.99 13.17
C LYS A 152 26.41 -33.16 14.08
N ARG A 153 26.63 -33.21 15.41
CA ARG A 153 25.88 -32.38 16.37
C ARG A 153 26.04 -30.89 16.09
N ARG A 154 27.24 -30.43 15.69
CA ARG A 154 27.46 -29.02 15.31
C ARG A 154 26.67 -28.63 14.07
N VAL A 155 26.62 -29.51 13.06
CA VAL A 155 25.82 -29.30 11.85
C VAL A 155 24.33 -29.23 12.19
N ASP A 156 23.84 -30.13 13.05
CA ASP A 156 22.45 -30.10 13.53
C ASP A 156 22.14 -28.80 14.30
N ASN A 157 23.05 -28.34 15.15
CA ASN A 157 22.90 -27.08 15.87
C ASN A 157 22.84 -25.87 14.93
N VAL A 158 23.71 -25.81 13.92
CA VAL A 158 23.69 -24.73 12.93
C VAL A 158 22.43 -24.77 12.08
N ASN A 159 21.96 -25.96 11.70
CA ASN A 159 20.68 -26.12 10.99
C ASN A 159 19.51 -25.58 11.83
N ALA A 160 19.45 -25.94 13.12
CA ALA A 160 18.39 -25.47 14.02
C ALA A 160 18.41 -23.95 14.20
N LEU A 161 19.60 -23.36 14.36
CA LEU A 161 19.77 -21.90 14.40
C LEU A 161 19.31 -21.25 13.09
N LEU A 162 19.74 -21.79 11.96
CA LEU A 162 19.37 -21.27 10.65
C LEU A 162 17.86 -21.30 10.42
N ASP A 163 17.17 -22.39 10.78
CA ASP A 163 15.72 -22.50 10.64
C ASP A 163 14.96 -21.49 11.53
N MET A 164 15.40 -21.32 12.77
CA MET A 164 14.84 -20.31 13.66
C MET A 164 15.03 -18.90 13.09
N HIS A 165 16.24 -18.58 12.61
CA HIS A 165 16.56 -17.26 12.08
C HIS A 165 15.91 -16.98 10.72
N LEU A 166 15.78 -17.97 9.84
CA LEU A 166 15.02 -17.87 8.59
C LEU A 166 13.57 -17.47 8.85
N LYS A 167 12.90 -18.14 9.80
CA LYS A 167 11.51 -17.83 10.15
C LYS A 167 11.36 -16.39 10.67
N ARG A 168 12.29 -15.93 11.50
CA ARG A 168 12.31 -14.55 12.01
C ARG A 168 12.60 -13.54 10.91
N PHE A 169 13.56 -13.84 10.03
CA PHE A 169 13.91 -13.03 8.88
C PHE A 169 12.72 -12.84 7.93
N GLU A 170 12.00 -13.92 7.61
CA GLU A 170 10.79 -13.88 6.77
C GLU A 170 9.73 -12.94 7.35
N TYR A 171 9.43 -13.07 8.65
CA TYR A 171 8.49 -12.18 9.32
C TYR A 171 8.96 -10.72 9.31
N PHE A 172 10.22 -10.49 9.68
CA PHE A 172 10.83 -9.17 9.70
C PHE A 172 10.77 -8.50 8.32
N ARG A 173 11.25 -9.19 7.27
CA ARG A 173 11.20 -8.72 5.88
C ARG A 173 9.79 -8.37 5.45
N ASN A 174 8.82 -9.25 5.72
CA ASN A 174 7.43 -9.03 5.30
C ASN A 174 6.80 -7.83 6.01
N VAL A 175 7.05 -7.64 7.30
CA VAL A 175 6.55 -6.47 8.04
C VAL A 175 7.17 -5.18 7.50
N LYS A 176 8.48 -5.18 7.25
CA LYS A 176 9.22 -4.03 6.73
C LYS A 176 8.77 -3.65 5.32
N MET A 177 8.63 -4.64 4.44
CA MET A 177 8.15 -4.43 3.08
C MET A 177 6.71 -3.89 3.03
N LYS A 178 5.84 -4.32 3.95
CA LYS A 178 4.49 -3.73 4.08
C LYS A 178 4.54 -2.25 4.42
N LYS A 179 5.49 -1.82 5.26
CA LYS A 179 5.66 -0.40 5.57
C LYS A 179 6.14 0.39 4.35
N VAL A 180 7.14 -0.13 3.62
CA VAL A 180 7.62 0.45 2.36
C VAL A 180 6.45 0.68 1.40
N MET A 181 5.65 -0.36 1.15
CA MET A 181 4.51 -0.27 0.23
C MET A 181 3.41 0.67 0.74
N ASN A 182 3.12 0.65 2.03
CA ASN A 182 2.12 1.54 2.62
C ASN A 182 2.50 3.02 2.50
N GLU A 183 3.77 3.36 2.74
CA GLU A 183 4.23 4.75 2.63
C GLU A 183 4.22 5.23 1.18
N MET A 184 4.66 4.40 0.23
CA MET A 184 4.58 4.72 -1.20
C MET A 184 3.13 4.92 -1.66
N ALA A 185 2.21 4.04 -1.24
CA ALA A 185 0.79 4.15 -1.59
C ALA A 185 0.13 5.39 -0.97
N ARG A 186 0.42 5.68 0.31
CA ARG A 186 -0.09 6.86 1.02
C ARG A 186 0.37 8.16 0.38
N ALA A 187 1.64 8.24 0.02
CA ALA A 187 2.19 9.40 -0.67
C ALA A 187 1.40 9.65 -1.98
N GLN A 188 1.28 8.64 -2.84
CA GLN A 188 0.55 8.78 -4.11
C GLN A 188 -0.92 9.17 -3.92
N LEU A 189 -1.62 8.50 -2.99
CA LEU A 189 -3.01 8.83 -2.69
C LEU A 189 -3.14 10.29 -2.24
N TYR A 190 -2.29 10.73 -1.31
CA TYR A 190 -2.31 12.10 -0.81
C TYR A 190 -2.11 13.12 -1.93
N TYR A 191 -1.13 12.89 -2.82
CA TYR A 191 -0.89 13.78 -3.95
C TYR A 191 -2.11 13.91 -4.88
N HIS A 192 -2.75 12.80 -5.22
CA HIS A 192 -3.93 12.84 -6.10
C HIS A 192 -5.12 13.50 -5.43
N CYS A 193 -5.40 13.18 -4.16
CA CYS A 193 -6.47 13.82 -3.40
C CYS A 193 -6.23 15.33 -3.26
N LYS A 194 -5.00 15.74 -2.90
CA LYS A 194 -4.64 17.15 -2.78
C LYS A 194 -4.71 17.87 -4.12
N GLY A 195 -4.35 17.20 -5.22
CA GLY A 195 -4.52 17.74 -6.56
C GLY A 195 -5.97 18.07 -6.86
N VAL A 196 -6.88 17.14 -6.62
CA VAL A 196 -8.32 17.38 -6.80
C VAL A 196 -8.78 18.55 -5.93
N GLU A 197 -8.40 18.58 -4.65
CA GLU A 197 -8.75 19.66 -3.72
C GLU A 197 -8.28 21.04 -4.23
N CYS A 198 -7.01 21.17 -4.61
CA CYS A 198 -6.42 22.42 -5.09
C CYS A 198 -7.09 22.93 -6.38
N PHE A 199 -7.44 22.03 -7.31
CA PHE A 199 -7.93 22.42 -8.63
C PHE A 199 -9.45 22.48 -8.75
N THR A 200 -10.22 21.88 -7.82
CA THR A 200 -11.70 21.82 -7.92
C THR A 200 -12.31 23.22 -8.07
N THR A 201 -11.96 24.15 -7.18
CA THR A 201 -12.51 25.51 -7.20
C THR A 201 -12.13 26.31 -8.44
N PRO A 202 -10.83 26.46 -8.81
CA PRO A 202 -10.47 27.24 -9.99
C PRO A 202 -11.01 26.62 -11.30
N CYS A 203 -11.07 25.29 -11.42
CA CYS A 203 -11.71 24.65 -12.57
C CYS A 203 -13.20 24.99 -12.66
N ARG A 204 -13.94 24.92 -11.55
CA ARG A 204 -15.38 25.24 -11.52
C ARG A 204 -15.68 26.71 -11.82
N LEU A 205 -14.78 27.61 -11.44
CA LEU A 205 -14.96 29.06 -11.64
C LEU A 205 -14.48 29.55 -13.02
N THR A 206 -13.98 28.65 -13.89
CA THR A 206 -13.50 29.04 -15.21
C THR A 206 -14.66 29.58 -16.05
N PRO A 207 -14.61 30.87 -16.46
CA PRO A 207 -15.69 31.44 -17.27
C PRO A 207 -15.68 30.86 -18.68
N LEU A 208 -16.85 30.76 -19.30
CA LEU A 208 -16.95 30.52 -20.74
C LEU A 208 -16.43 31.75 -21.50
N ILE A 209 -15.83 31.48 -22.66
CA ILE A 209 -15.26 32.51 -23.54
C ILE A 209 -16.37 33.30 -24.24
N ASP A 210 -17.46 32.63 -24.65
CA ASP A 210 -18.63 33.28 -25.26
C ASP A 210 -19.57 33.83 -24.15
N PRO A 211 -19.82 35.15 -24.10
CA PRO A 211 -20.75 35.75 -23.16
C PRO A 211 -22.20 35.23 -23.28
N LYS A 212 -22.63 34.79 -24.47
CA LYS A 212 -23.99 34.27 -24.70
C LYS A 212 -24.15 32.86 -24.13
N GLU A 213 -23.14 32.02 -24.31
CA GLU A 213 -23.11 30.69 -23.68
C GLU A 213 -22.96 30.83 -22.16
N ALA A 214 -22.13 31.77 -21.67
CA ALA A 214 -21.99 32.06 -20.24
C ALA A 214 -23.30 32.46 -19.55
N ALA A 215 -24.22 33.12 -20.27
CA ALA A 215 -25.54 33.47 -19.77
C ALA A 215 -26.49 32.26 -19.72
N GLN A 216 -26.43 31.39 -20.74
CA GLN A 216 -27.22 30.15 -20.79
C GLN A 216 -26.79 29.13 -19.72
N THR A 217 -25.49 28.97 -19.48
CA THR A 217 -25.00 28.06 -18.43
C THR A 217 -25.31 28.59 -17.04
N LYS A 218 -25.43 29.91 -16.84
CA LYS A 218 -25.93 30.49 -15.58
C LYS A 218 -27.42 30.17 -15.36
N GLU A 219 -28.24 30.16 -16.40
CA GLU A 219 -29.64 29.71 -16.32
C GLU A 219 -29.72 28.20 -16.03
N GLU A 220 -28.85 27.36 -16.63
CA GLU A 220 -28.80 25.92 -16.35
C GLU A 220 -28.26 25.57 -14.95
N LEU A 221 -27.23 26.29 -14.45
CA LEU A 221 -26.77 26.16 -13.05
C LEU A 221 -27.81 26.70 -12.06
N SER A 222 -28.57 27.73 -12.44
CA SER A 222 -29.70 28.24 -11.67
C SER A 222 -30.86 27.24 -11.65
N MET A 223 -31.11 26.52 -12.75
CA MET A 223 -32.15 25.47 -12.83
C MET A 223 -31.79 24.20 -12.05
N THR A 224 -30.50 23.84 -11.98
CA THR A 224 -30.04 22.73 -11.13
C THR A 224 -29.99 23.11 -9.65
N ASN A 225 -29.71 24.37 -9.30
CA ASN A 225 -29.82 24.88 -7.93
C ASN A 225 -31.26 25.18 -7.48
N SER A 226 -32.26 25.26 -8.38
CA SER A 226 -33.67 25.49 -8.00
C SER A 226 -34.44 24.20 -7.69
N MET A 227 -33.78 23.03 -7.77
CA MET A 227 -34.26 21.82 -7.09
C MET A 227 -33.78 21.71 -5.64
N GLU A 228 -32.88 22.59 -5.19
CA GLU A 228 -32.66 22.82 -3.75
C GLU A 228 -33.47 24.06 -3.34
N ALA A 229 -34.75 23.83 -3.02
CA ALA A 229 -35.54 24.82 -2.31
C ALA A 229 -34.73 25.26 -1.07
N THR A 230 -34.52 26.57 -0.92
CA THR A 230 -33.92 27.10 0.31
C THR A 230 -34.81 26.64 1.48
N PRO A 231 -34.28 25.82 2.40
CA PRO A 231 -35.09 25.26 3.47
C PRO A 231 -35.69 26.41 4.27
N SER A 232 -36.97 26.33 4.62
CA SER A 232 -37.62 27.35 5.44
C SER A 232 -36.87 27.50 6.76
N ARG A 233 -37.08 28.62 7.47
CA ARG A 233 -36.44 28.82 8.79
C ARG A 233 -36.80 27.72 9.80
N GLU A 234 -37.89 26.99 9.59
CA GLU A 234 -38.27 25.81 10.36
C GLU A 234 -37.52 24.56 9.90
N ASP A 235 -37.34 24.36 8.59
CA ASP A 235 -36.55 23.27 8.02
C ASP A 235 -35.07 23.40 8.40
N GLN A 236 -34.50 24.60 8.38
CA GLN A 236 -33.14 24.88 8.86
C GLN A 236 -32.99 24.60 10.36
N LYS A 237 -34.03 24.87 11.16
CA LYS A 237 -34.05 24.52 12.59
C LYS A 237 -34.23 23.03 12.83
N ALA A 238 -34.92 22.31 11.94
CA ALA A 238 -35.08 20.86 12.00
C ALA A 238 -33.79 20.16 11.57
N GLU A 239 -33.15 20.63 10.50
CA GLU A 239 -31.85 20.17 10.01
C GLU A 239 -30.72 20.45 11.00
N TRP A 240 -30.72 21.63 11.66
CA TRP A 240 -29.76 21.93 12.73
C TRP A 240 -29.98 21.06 13.98
N ARG A 241 -31.24 20.71 14.29
CA ARG A 241 -31.57 19.76 15.37
C ARG A 241 -31.21 18.31 15.00
N GLY A 242 -31.39 17.92 13.74
CA GLY A 242 -31.01 16.60 13.21
C GLY A 242 -29.50 16.43 13.04
N SER A 243 -28.78 17.49 12.68
CA SER A 243 -27.33 17.49 12.50
C SER A 243 -26.56 17.35 13.82
N ARG A 244 -27.21 17.59 14.97
CA ARG A 244 -26.64 17.27 16.30
C ARG A 244 -26.66 15.78 16.63
N LEU A 245 -27.48 15.00 15.92
CA LEU A 245 -27.68 13.56 16.12
C LEU A 245 -27.21 12.80 14.87
N GLN A 246 -25.97 13.04 14.45
CA GLN A 246 -25.35 12.23 13.41
C GLN A 246 -24.60 11.07 14.03
N TRP A 247 -24.65 9.91 13.36
CA TRP A 247 -23.77 8.80 13.68
C TRP A 247 -22.33 9.27 13.50
N SER A 248 -21.44 8.94 14.44
CA SER A 248 -20.01 9.18 14.24
C SER A 248 -19.57 8.51 12.93
N ASN A 249 -18.65 9.13 12.18
CA ASN A 249 -18.03 8.51 10.99
C ASN A 249 -17.52 7.07 11.28
N GLN A 250 -17.10 6.80 12.52
CA GLN A 250 -16.70 5.47 12.95
C GLN A 250 -17.87 4.49 13.05
N ALA A 251 -19.04 4.96 13.47
CA ALA A 251 -20.26 4.16 13.59
C ALA A 251 -20.86 3.86 12.21
N GLU A 252 -20.86 4.84 11.29
CA GLU A 252 -21.28 4.63 9.90
C GLU A 252 -20.35 3.64 9.18
N HIS A 253 -19.03 3.77 9.37
CA HIS A 253 -18.07 2.82 8.81
C HIS A 253 -18.30 1.39 9.34
N LYS A 254 -18.57 1.22 10.64
CA LYS A 254 -18.93 -0.09 11.23
C LYS A 254 -20.23 -0.63 10.64
N LEU A 255 -21.23 0.22 10.45
CA LEU A 255 -22.52 -0.16 9.87
C LEU A 255 -22.36 -0.65 8.42
N HIS A 256 -21.57 0.07 7.61
CA HIS A 256 -21.21 -0.37 6.26
C HIS A 256 -20.46 -1.71 6.27
N GLN A 257 -19.54 -1.93 7.20
CA GLN A 257 -18.85 -3.22 7.34
C GLN A 257 -19.79 -4.37 7.71
N GLU A 258 -20.72 -4.15 8.64
CA GLU A 258 -21.74 -5.13 9.01
C GLU A 258 -22.64 -5.48 7.83
N LEU A 259 -23.15 -4.46 7.13
CA LEU A 259 -24.02 -4.65 5.96
C LEU A 259 -23.29 -5.41 4.85
N ASN A 260 -22.03 -5.04 4.56
CA ASN A 260 -21.21 -5.74 3.57
C ASN A 260 -20.96 -7.21 3.97
N THR A 261 -20.76 -7.48 5.26
CA THR A 261 -20.59 -8.86 5.75
C THR A 261 -21.86 -9.68 5.56
N ILE A 262 -23.03 -9.09 5.78
CA ILE A 262 -24.33 -9.73 5.55
C ILE A 262 -24.55 -9.96 4.05
N ALA A 263 -24.25 -8.96 3.21
CA ALA A 263 -24.35 -9.06 1.76
C ALA A 263 -23.45 -10.18 1.20
N LEU A 264 -22.20 -10.27 1.65
CA LEU A 264 -21.27 -11.35 1.26
C LEU A 264 -21.77 -12.74 1.66
N LYS A 265 -22.43 -12.87 2.82
CA LYS A 265 -23.06 -14.15 3.22
C LYS A 265 -24.25 -14.51 2.35
N LYS A 266 -25.07 -13.53 1.95
CA LYS A 266 -26.22 -13.75 1.06
C LYS A 266 -25.80 -14.05 -0.38
N CYS A 267 -24.72 -13.42 -0.83
CA CYS A 267 -24.10 -13.63 -2.14
C CYS A 267 -23.00 -14.70 -2.12
N TYR A 268 -23.07 -15.67 -1.20
CA TYR A 268 -22.01 -16.66 -1.00
C TYR A 268 -21.71 -17.47 -2.27
N ASP A 269 -22.74 -17.90 -3.01
CA ASP A 269 -22.56 -18.69 -4.23
C ASP A 269 -21.81 -17.93 -5.32
N LYS A 270 -22.12 -16.64 -5.49
CA LYS A 270 -21.43 -15.75 -6.43
C LYS A 270 -20.02 -15.41 -5.96
N THR A 271 -19.84 -15.22 -4.65
CA THR A 271 -18.54 -14.98 -4.03
C THR A 271 -17.63 -16.19 -4.24
N LYS A 272 -18.14 -17.40 -4.00
CA LYS A 272 -17.43 -18.65 -4.21
C LYS A 272 -17.04 -18.84 -5.68
N ALA A 273 -17.96 -18.62 -6.61
CA ALA A 273 -17.67 -18.70 -8.04
C ALA A 273 -16.57 -17.72 -8.50
N PHE A 274 -16.54 -16.51 -7.94
CA PHE A 274 -15.47 -15.55 -8.20
C PHE A 274 -14.13 -15.99 -7.59
N VAL A 275 -14.15 -16.47 -6.33
CA VAL A 275 -12.96 -16.96 -5.63
C VAL A 275 -12.36 -18.17 -6.35
N ASP A 276 -13.17 -19.14 -6.76
CA ASP A 276 -12.74 -20.33 -7.50
C ASP A 276 -12.08 -19.93 -8.83
N CYS A 277 -12.71 -19.01 -9.58
CA CYS A 277 -12.12 -18.46 -10.81
C CYS A 277 -10.80 -17.70 -10.55
N SER A 278 -10.72 -16.95 -9.45
CA SER A 278 -9.51 -16.22 -9.07
C SER A 278 -8.34 -17.14 -8.72
N HIS A 279 -8.63 -18.28 -8.09
CA HIS A 279 -7.61 -19.30 -7.79
C HIS A 279 -7.13 -20.01 -9.05
N GLU A 280 -8.01 -20.25 -10.02
CA GLU A 280 -7.65 -20.92 -11.28
C GLU A 280 -6.80 -20.03 -12.20
N HIS A 281 -7.09 -18.72 -12.27
CA HIS A 281 -6.49 -17.83 -13.26
C HIS A 281 -5.47 -16.82 -12.69
N GLY A 282 -5.34 -16.72 -11.37
CA GLY A 282 -4.34 -15.91 -10.68
C GLY A 282 -4.28 -14.47 -11.21
N LEU A 283 -3.13 -14.08 -11.79
CA LEU A 283 -2.91 -12.72 -12.30
C LEU A 283 -3.83 -12.34 -13.48
N LEU A 284 -4.46 -13.30 -14.15
CA LEU A 284 -5.39 -13.04 -15.26
C LEU A 284 -6.85 -12.87 -14.83
N VAL A 285 -7.13 -12.80 -13.52
CA VAL A 285 -8.50 -12.69 -12.95
C VAL A 285 -9.30 -11.53 -13.55
N VAL A 286 -8.67 -10.39 -13.82
CA VAL A 286 -9.34 -9.18 -14.35
C VAL A 286 -9.90 -9.42 -15.76
N PHE A 287 -9.24 -10.29 -16.54
CA PHE A 287 -9.65 -10.61 -17.91
C PHE A 287 -10.56 -11.84 -17.95
N LYS A 288 -10.24 -12.87 -17.17
CA LYS A 288 -10.89 -14.18 -17.26
C LYS A 288 -12.10 -14.35 -16.33
N CYS A 289 -12.15 -13.61 -15.22
CA CYS A 289 -13.22 -13.71 -14.22
C CYS A 289 -14.18 -12.50 -14.27
N ARG A 290 -14.23 -11.80 -15.40
CA ARG A 290 -15.03 -10.58 -15.57
C ARG A 290 -16.53 -10.85 -15.39
N GLN A 291 -17.01 -12.01 -15.83
CA GLN A 291 -18.41 -12.39 -15.68
C GLN A 291 -18.75 -12.69 -14.21
N GLN A 292 -17.93 -13.47 -13.52
CA GLN A 292 -18.12 -13.81 -12.11
C GLN A 292 -18.05 -12.55 -11.23
N ASN A 293 -17.18 -11.60 -11.58
CA ASN A 293 -17.12 -10.30 -10.92
C ASN A 293 -18.39 -9.45 -11.18
N ALA A 294 -18.92 -9.46 -12.41
CA ALA A 294 -20.17 -8.75 -12.72
C ALA A 294 -21.36 -9.33 -11.95
N ASP A 295 -21.49 -10.66 -11.93
CA ASP A 295 -22.52 -11.38 -11.19
C ASP A 295 -22.44 -11.13 -9.68
N LEU A 296 -21.22 -11.12 -9.12
CA LEU A 296 -21.00 -10.82 -7.70
C LEU A 296 -21.40 -9.38 -7.37
N ASN A 297 -20.98 -8.41 -8.19
CA ASN A 297 -21.32 -7.00 -7.96
C ASN A 297 -22.82 -6.74 -8.13
N ALA A 298 -23.48 -7.39 -9.08
CA ALA A 298 -24.93 -7.31 -9.24
C ALA A 298 -25.65 -7.80 -7.97
N CYS A 299 -25.25 -8.97 -7.45
CA CYS A 299 -25.80 -9.50 -6.21
C CYS A 299 -25.53 -8.59 -5.01
N LEU A 300 -24.30 -8.09 -4.84
CA LEU A 300 -23.96 -7.20 -3.73
C LEU A 300 -24.77 -5.91 -3.78
N HIS A 301 -24.97 -5.34 -4.96
CA HIS A 301 -25.74 -4.10 -5.14
C HIS A 301 -27.21 -4.22 -4.71
N GLU A 302 -27.81 -5.41 -4.77
CA GLU A 302 -29.16 -5.65 -4.22
C GLU A 302 -29.23 -5.44 -2.71
N TYR A 303 -28.13 -5.69 -1.99
CA TYR A 303 -28.06 -5.61 -0.53
C TYR A 303 -27.32 -4.38 0.00
N THR A 304 -26.52 -3.71 -0.83
CA THR A 304 -25.69 -2.56 -0.44
C THR A 304 -26.11 -1.26 -1.13
N ASN A 305 -27.28 -1.21 -1.77
CA ASN A 305 -27.82 0.03 -2.33
C ASN A 305 -28.19 1.04 -1.21
N PRO A 306 -28.32 2.34 -1.54
CA PRO A 306 -28.65 3.37 -0.57
C PRO A 306 -29.94 3.10 0.22
N GLU A 307 -30.96 2.51 -0.43
CA GLU A 307 -32.24 2.19 0.22
C GLU A 307 -32.10 1.05 1.25
N ALA A 308 -31.32 0.02 0.94
CA ALA A 308 -31.01 -1.10 1.83
C ALA A 308 -30.15 -0.63 3.02
N TYR A 309 -29.23 0.31 2.78
CA TYR A 309 -28.41 0.92 3.82
C TYR A 309 -29.25 1.73 4.81
N GLU A 310 -30.16 2.57 4.33
CA GLU A 310 -31.06 3.35 5.21
C GLU A 310 -32.01 2.44 6.02
N LYS A 311 -32.55 1.38 5.41
CA LYS A 311 -33.34 0.37 6.14
C LYS A 311 -32.51 -0.33 7.22
N PHE A 312 -31.26 -0.67 6.93
CA PHE A 312 -30.36 -1.31 7.90
C PHE A 312 -29.96 -0.34 9.03
N LYS A 313 -29.69 0.93 8.70
CA LYS A 313 -29.42 2.02 9.65
C LYS A 313 -30.61 2.24 10.59
N ALA A 314 -31.83 2.29 10.06
CA ALA A 314 -33.05 2.41 10.85
C ALA A 314 -33.21 1.22 11.83
N SER A 315 -32.98 -0.02 11.37
CA SER A 315 -33.10 -1.23 12.21
C SER A 315 -32.09 -1.30 13.38
N LYS A 316 -30.96 -0.59 13.26
CA LYS A 316 -29.89 -0.57 14.28
C LYS A 316 -29.97 0.63 15.21
N THR A 317 -30.77 1.65 14.85
CA THR A 317 -30.96 2.87 15.64
C THR A 317 -31.73 2.60 16.94
N GLU A 318 -32.49 1.50 17.04
CA GLU A 318 -33.11 1.06 18.30
C GLU A 318 -32.13 0.46 19.33
N ALA A 319 -30.88 0.16 18.95
CA ALA A 319 -29.98 -0.66 19.79
C ALA A 319 -28.74 0.06 20.36
N LEU A 320 -28.41 1.29 19.97
CA LEU A 320 -27.19 1.99 20.42
C LEU A 320 -27.38 3.52 20.59
N PRO A 321 -26.72 4.16 21.58
CA PRO A 321 -26.94 5.56 21.91
C PRO A 321 -26.31 6.53 20.89
N LEU A 322 -27.10 7.52 20.48
CA LEU A 322 -26.67 8.65 19.65
C LEU A 322 -25.67 9.52 20.44
N VAL A 323 -24.54 9.89 19.80
CA VAL A 323 -23.53 10.78 20.40
C VAL A 323 -23.82 12.22 19.97
N VAL A 324 -23.99 13.12 20.95
CA VAL A 324 -24.14 14.55 20.69
C VAL A 324 -22.78 15.15 20.35
N LEU A 325 -22.62 15.67 19.12
CA LEU A 325 -21.44 16.43 18.74
C LEU A 325 -21.51 17.82 19.38
N THR A 326 -20.67 18.09 20.39
CA THR A 326 -20.46 19.45 20.89
C THR A 326 -19.46 20.18 19.98
N PRO A 327 -19.78 21.40 19.50
CA PRO A 327 -18.85 22.17 18.68
C PRO A 327 -17.57 22.49 19.47
N LYS A 328 -16.41 22.28 18.84
CA LYS A 328 -15.12 22.76 19.36
C LYS A 328 -15.19 24.27 19.48
N GLN A 329 -14.99 24.79 20.69
CA GLN A 329 -14.81 26.22 20.92
C GLN A 329 -13.54 26.66 20.17
N GLN A 330 -13.70 27.74 19.37
CA GLN A 330 -12.64 28.36 18.58
C GLN A 330 -11.52 28.91 19.45
#